data_AF-A0A1Y0NF36-F1
#
_entry.id   AF-A0A1Y0NF36-F1
#
_cell.length_a   1.000
_cell.length_b   1.000
_cell.length_c   1.000
_cell.angle_alpha   90.00
_cell.angle_beta   90.00
_cell.angle_gamma   90.00
#
_symmetry.space_group_name_H-M   'P 1'
#
loop_
_entity.id
_entity.type
_entity.pdbx_description
1 polymer ?
#
loop_
_entity_poly.entity_id
_entity_poly.type
_entity_poly.pdbx_seq_one_letter_code
_entity_poly.pdbx_strand_id
1 'polypeptide(L)'
;MNDSIPSTAPLSSSNSIGSILVATGRLSQEDAARVLERQQKDRVPFGEAAIALRVLTKDDIDFALSKQFDYSYLSDSDNTLSPELVAAYKPFSRVGENLRAVRSQLMLRWFNTDPDRKVLAVVSPGKKEGRSFLAGNLAVVFAQQGERTLLIDADLRSAAGGGQQKLFRLGKSVGLSGVLAGRAGLEVAQLVPGLPGLAVLPAGAVPPNPQELLGRPAFGALLRIASERFDVIIIDTPAGSEYADAELVAARAGAAVLVAKQNQTKLPQTAQFARRLQDSGVALVGSVLNES
;
A
#
# COMPACT_ATOMS: atom_id res chain seq x y z
N MET A 1 -28.57 -22.91 37.69
CA MET A 1 -29.31 -23.16 36.44
C MET A 1 -28.40 -22.71 35.33
N ASN A 2 -27.99 -23.66 34.48
CA ASN A 2 -26.90 -23.51 33.52
C ASN A 2 -27.33 -22.64 32.33
N ASP A 3 -26.55 -21.60 32.07
CA ASP A 3 -26.56 -20.83 30.82
C ASP A 3 -26.09 -21.72 29.65
N SER A 4 -26.90 -21.80 28.61
CA SER A 4 -26.56 -22.46 27.34
C SER A 4 -26.15 -21.40 26.33
N ILE A 5 -24.85 -21.35 26.03
CA ILE A 5 -24.25 -20.57 24.95
C ILE A 5 -24.64 -21.23 23.60
N PRO A 6 -25.02 -20.47 22.55
CA PRO A 6 -25.31 -21.05 21.24
C PRO A 6 -24.05 -21.64 20.62
N SER A 7 -24.14 -22.92 20.23
CA SER A 7 -23.13 -23.67 19.50
C SER A 7 -22.85 -23.02 18.13
N THR A 8 -21.59 -22.64 17.90
CA THR A 8 -21.08 -22.19 16.61
C THR A 8 -21.04 -23.37 15.64
N ALA A 9 -21.83 -23.31 14.57
CA ALA A 9 -21.83 -24.29 13.49
C ALA A 9 -20.44 -24.39 12.79
N PRO A 10 -20.02 -25.59 12.35
CA PRO A 10 -18.74 -25.77 11.65
C PRO A 10 -18.79 -25.19 10.25
N LEU A 11 -17.81 -24.34 9.92
CA LEU A 11 -17.54 -23.85 8.56
C LEU A 11 -17.27 -25.06 7.63
N SER A 12 -17.96 -25.11 6.48
CA SER A 12 -17.94 -26.22 5.52
C SER A 12 -16.57 -26.49 4.89
N SER A 13 -16.31 -27.76 4.57
CA SER A 13 -15.07 -28.33 4.01
C SER A 13 -14.67 -27.86 2.59
N SER A 14 -15.46 -27.02 1.94
CA SER A 14 -15.26 -26.59 0.54
C SER A 14 -14.17 -25.51 0.36
N ASN A 15 -13.88 -24.72 1.40
CA ASN A 15 -12.90 -23.61 1.35
C ASN A 15 -11.58 -23.93 2.08
N SER A 16 -11.23 -25.20 2.25
CA SER A 16 -9.97 -25.59 2.88
C SER A 16 -8.76 -25.32 1.97
N ILE A 17 -7.60 -25.01 2.55
CA ILE A 17 -6.33 -24.84 1.82
C ILE A 17 -6.06 -26.04 0.89
N GLY A 18 -6.26 -27.26 1.40
CA GLY A 18 -6.08 -28.49 0.65
C GLY A 18 -7.03 -28.62 -0.55
N SER A 19 -8.32 -28.28 -0.39
CA SER A 19 -9.28 -28.35 -1.49
C SER A 19 -8.98 -27.32 -2.58
N ILE A 20 -8.54 -26.12 -2.21
CA ILE A 20 -8.10 -25.08 -3.16
C ILE A 20 -6.87 -25.52 -3.96
N LEU A 21 -5.87 -26.08 -3.29
CA LEU A 21 -4.63 -26.54 -3.94
C LEU A 21 -4.87 -27.68 -4.92
N VAL A 22 -5.74 -28.62 -4.55
CA VAL A 22 -6.15 -29.72 -5.44
C VAL A 22 -6.95 -29.19 -6.63
N ALA A 23 -7.93 -28.31 -6.39
CA ALA A 23 -8.77 -27.74 -7.44
C ALA A 23 -7.97 -26.92 -8.47
N THR A 24 -6.86 -26.30 -8.03
CA THR A 24 -5.99 -25.50 -8.89
C THR A 24 -4.83 -26.30 -9.51
N GLY A 25 -4.76 -27.61 -9.25
CA GLY A 25 -3.72 -28.50 -9.79
C GLY A 25 -2.33 -28.31 -9.18
N ARG A 26 -2.21 -27.53 -8.10
CA ARG A 26 -0.95 -27.32 -7.36
C ARG A 26 -0.61 -28.47 -6.40
N LEU A 27 -1.58 -29.31 -6.07
CA LEU A 27 -1.40 -30.49 -5.22
C LEU A 27 -2.18 -31.68 -5.79
N SER A 28 -1.54 -32.85 -5.88
CA SER A 28 -2.23 -34.08 -6.29
C SER A 28 -3.17 -34.58 -5.17
N GLN A 29 -4.22 -35.33 -5.52
CA GLN A 29 -5.09 -35.93 -4.49
C GLN A 29 -4.35 -36.91 -3.58
N GLU A 30 -3.37 -37.63 -4.13
CA GLU A 30 -2.51 -38.56 -3.38
C GLU A 30 -1.64 -37.82 -2.37
N ASP A 31 -0.98 -36.74 -2.80
CA ASP A 31 -0.17 -35.92 -1.89
C ASP A 31 -1.02 -35.19 -0.85
N ALA A 32 -2.23 -34.74 -1.20
CA ALA A 32 -3.16 -34.14 -0.25
C ALA A 32 -3.51 -35.12 0.89
N ALA A 33 -3.74 -36.40 0.57
CA ALA A 33 -4.00 -37.43 1.58
C ALA A 33 -2.79 -37.65 2.50
N ARG A 34 -1.58 -37.69 1.93
CA ARG A 34 -0.31 -37.81 2.69
C ARG A 34 -0.10 -36.63 3.63
N VAL A 35 -0.43 -35.41 3.19
CA VAL A 35 -0.36 -34.21 4.02
C VAL A 35 -1.35 -34.29 5.19
N LEU A 36 -2.60 -34.71 4.95
CA LEU A 36 -3.61 -34.87 6.00
C LEU A 36 -3.20 -35.90 7.05
N GLU A 37 -2.62 -37.03 6.63
CA GLU A 37 -2.12 -38.05 7.55
C GLU A 37 -1.00 -37.48 8.43
N ARG A 38 -0.05 -36.75 7.83
CA ARG A 38 1.05 -36.11 8.56
C ARG A 38 0.54 -35.02 9.51
N GLN A 39 -0.43 -34.22 9.07
CA GLN A 39 -1.08 -33.17 9.87
C GLN A 39 -1.67 -33.76 11.15
N GLN A 40 -2.39 -34.87 11.05
CA GLN A 40 -3.00 -35.56 12.19
C GLN A 40 -1.95 -36.19 13.11
N LYS A 41 -0.94 -36.84 12.53
CA LYS A 41 0.13 -37.52 13.27
C LYS A 41 0.97 -36.54 14.10
N ASP A 42 1.38 -35.43 13.49
CA ASP A 42 2.32 -34.48 14.09
C ASP A 42 1.60 -33.31 14.78
N ARG A 43 0.28 -33.18 14.61
CA ARG A 43 -0.55 -32.07 15.12
C ARG A 43 -0.05 -30.68 14.69
N VAL A 44 0.45 -30.58 13.47
CA VAL A 44 0.90 -29.33 12.84
C VAL A 44 -0.14 -28.80 11.84
N PRO A 45 -0.13 -27.51 11.45
CA PRO A 45 -0.96 -26.99 10.36
C PRO A 45 -0.71 -27.69 9.01
N PHE A 46 -1.74 -27.74 8.16
CA PHE A 46 -1.67 -28.39 6.83
C PHE A 46 -0.50 -27.90 5.97
N GLY A 47 -0.28 -26.58 5.92
CA GLY A 47 0.82 -25.99 5.15
C GLY A 47 2.20 -26.38 5.66
N GLU A 48 2.39 -26.47 6.99
CA GLU A 48 3.64 -26.93 7.58
C GLU A 48 3.90 -28.41 7.26
N ALA A 49 2.88 -29.26 7.37
CA ALA A 49 2.97 -30.66 6.99
C ALA A 49 3.34 -30.83 5.50
N ALA A 50 2.75 -30.02 4.62
CA ALA A 50 3.01 -30.09 3.18
C ALA A 50 4.43 -29.63 2.78
N ILE A 51 4.93 -28.56 3.40
CA ILE A 51 6.30 -28.08 3.19
C ILE A 51 7.31 -29.10 3.73
N ALA A 52 7.04 -29.69 4.91
CA ALA A 52 7.89 -30.72 5.49
C ALA A 52 7.97 -31.99 4.59
N LEU A 53 6.87 -32.33 3.92
CA LEU A 53 6.82 -33.42 2.94
C LEU A 53 7.42 -33.05 1.56
N ARG A 54 7.81 -31.79 1.36
CA ARG A 54 8.33 -31.23 0.09
C ARG A 54 7.38 -31.38 -1.09
N VAL A 55 6.07 -31.50 -0.83
CA VAL A 55 5.03 -31.57 -1.86
C VAL A 55 4.50 -30.18 -2.23
N LEU A 56 4.73 -29.18 -1.39
CA LEU A 56 4.37 -27.78 -1.62
C LEU A 56 5.49 -26.84 -1.20
N THR A 57 5.53 -25.69 -1.86
CA THR A 57 6.35 -24.54 -1.46
C THR A 57 5.55 -23.58 -0.59
N LYS A 58 6.23 -22.61 0.04
CA LYS A 58 5.55 -21.52 0.75
C LYS A 58 4.62 -20.73 -0.17
N ASP A 59 5.04 -20.51 -1.43
CA ASP A 59 4.26 -19.76 -2.42
C ASP A 59 2.96 -20.47 -2.78
N ASP A 60 2.93 -21.81 -2.75
CA ASP A 60 1.68 -22.56 -2.95
C ASP A 60 0.71 -22.39 -1.78
N ILE A 61 1.23 -22.37 -0.54
CA ILE A 61 0.41 -22.11 0.65
C ILE A 61 -0.15 -20.68 0.61
N ASP A 62 0.69 -19.70 0.28
CA ASP A 62 0.30 -18.30 0.15
C ASP A 62 -0.75 -18.12 -0.98
N PHE A 63 -0.61 -18.83 -2.10
CA PHE A 63 -1.61 -18.88 -3.18
C PHE A 63 -2.96 -19.45 -2.70
N ALA A 64 -2.94 -20.50 -1.89
CA ALA A 64 -4.18 -21.11 -1.40
C ALA A 64 -4.88 -20.22 -0.37
N LEU A 65 -4.12 -19.63 0.55
CA LEU A 65 -4.63 -18.70 1.57
C LEU A 65 -5.28 -17.48 0.91
N SER A 66 -4.65 -16.91 -0.10
CA SER A 66 -5.19 -15.74 -0.79
C SER A 66 -6.50 -16.03 -1.54
N LYS A 67 -6.67 -17.22 -2.12
CA LYS A 67 -7.96 -17.67 -2.66
C LYS A 67 -9.01 -17.91 -1.58
N GLN A 68 -8.58 -18.42 -0.42
CA GLN A 68 -9.47 -18.66 0.72
C GLN A 68 -10.01 -17.35 1.33
N PHE A 69 -9.20 -16.29 1.34
CA PHE A 69 -9.53 -15.00 1.96
C PHE A 69 -9.87 -13.87 0.95
N ASP A 70 -10.02 -14.20 -0.33
CA ASP A 70 -10.35 -13.28 -1.44
C ASP A 70 -9.44 -12.03 -1.51
N TYR A 71 -8.14 -12.21 -1.27
CA TYR A 71 -7.16 -11.14 -1.43
C TYR A 71 -6.77 -10.98 -2.90
N SER A 72 -6.70 -9.73 -3.39
CA SER A 72 -6.09 -9.43 -4.69
C SER A 72 -4.56 -9.41 -4.56
N TYR A 73 -3.88 -10.41 -5.11
CA TYR A 73 -2.42 -10.54 -5.12
C TYR A 73 -1.92 -10.86 -6.53
N LEU A 74 -0.69 -10.48 -6.79
CA LEU A 74 0.05 -10.85 -7.97
C LEU A 74 0.90 -12.09 -7.64
N SER A 75 0.98 -13.05 -8.56
CA SER A 75 1.86 -14.21 -8.38
C SER A 75 3.33 -13.78 -8.38
N ASP A 76 4.21 -14.52 -7.69
CA ASP A 76 5.65 -14.24 -7.69
C ASP A 76 6.30 -14.29 -9.09
N SER A 77 5.67 -14.93 -10.07
CA SER A 77 6.08 -14.93 -11.49
C SER A 77 5.61 -13.70 -12.28
N ASP A 78 4.73 -12.87 -11.71
CA ASP A 78 4.18 -11.69 -12.34
C ASP A 78 5.20 -10.53 -12.28
N ASN A 79 5.53 -9.98 -13.44
CA ASN A 79 6.48 -8.89 -13.60
C ASN A 79 5.82 -7.59 -14.07
N THR A 80 4.52 -7.41 -13.84
CA THR A 80 3.80 -6.19 -14.19
C THR A 80 4.20 -5.02 -13.28
N LEU A 81 4.53 -5.28 -12.01
CA LEU A 81 4.94 -4.27 -11.03
C LEU A 81 6.36 -4.51 -10.51
N SER A 82 6.90 -3.56 -9.77
CA SER A 82 8.20 -3.71 -9.10
C SER A 82 8.09 -4.68 -7.92
N PRO A 83 9.06 -5.58 -7.69
CA PRO A 83 9.09 -6.43 -6.49
C PRO A 83 9.25 -5.62 -5.19
N GLU A 84 9.61 -4.33 -5.28
CA GLU A 84 9.59 -3.39 -4.16
C GLU A 84 8.15 -3.16 -3.63
N LEU A 85 7.10 -3.45 -4.41
CA LEU A 85 5.71 -3.50 -3.94
C LEU A 85 5.41 -4.85 -3.27
N VAL A 86 6.11 -5.11 -2.16
CA VAL A 86 6.03 -6.37 -1.40
C VAL A 86 4.59 -6.75 -1.04
N ALA A 87 3.71 -5.79 -0.73
CA ALA A 87 2.30 -6.04 -0.44
C ALA A 87 1.52 -6.66 -1.61
N ALA A 88 1.93 -6.38 -2.86
CA ALA A 88 1.26 -6.91 -4.05
C ALA A 88 1.60 -8.40 -4.28
N TYR A 89 2.82 -8.81 -3.94
CA TYR A 89 3.36 -10.14 -4.24
C TYR A 89 3.36 -11.08 -3.03
N LYS A 90 3.76 -10.56 -1.86
CA LYS A 90 4.04 -11.34 -0.66
C LYS A 90 3.17 -10.87 0.51
N PRO A 91 1.84 -11.00 0.43
CA PRO A 91 0.94 -10.50 1.45
C PRO A 91 1.21 -11.13 2.81
N PHE A 92 1.63 -12.39 2.90
CA PHE A 92 1.90 -13.08 4.18
C PHE A 92 3.34 -12.92 4.69
N SER A 93 4.13 -12.04 4.06
CA SER A 93 5.45 -11.69 4.58
C SER A 93 5.33 -10.84 5.86
N ARG A 94 6.39 -10.85 6.69
CA ARG A 94 6.48 -9.96 7.86
C ARG A 94 6.34 -8.48 7.48
N VAL A 95 6.87 -8.10 6.32
CA VAL A 95 6.73 -6.74 5.77
C VAL A 95 5.27 -6.45 5.41
N GLY A 96 4.60 -7.38 4.73
CA GLY A 96 3.16 -7.27 4.43
C GLY A 96 2.29 -7.14 5.69
N GLU A 97 2.59 -7.91 6.74
CA GLU A 97 1.90 -7.80 8.02
C GLU A 97 2.14 -6.45 8.70
N ASN A 98 3.38 -5.97 8.71
CA ASN A 98 3.69 -4.65 9.25
C ASN A 98 2.95 -3.54 8.47
N LEU A 99 2.87 -3.63 7.15
CA LEU A 99 2.13 -2.67 6.31
C LEU A 99 0.63 -2.69 6.62
N ARG A 100 0.02 -3.87 6.83
CA ARG A 100 -1.37 -3.98 7.28
C ARG A 100 -1.57 -3.40 8.67
N ALA A 101 -0.63 -3.59 9.59
CA ALA A 101 -0.68 -2.98 10.91
C ALA A 101 -0.63 -1.45 10.83
N VAL A 102 0.25 -0.89 9.99
CA VAL A 102 0.31 0.57 9.72
C VAL A 102 -1.02 1.05 9.14
N ARG A 103 -1.55 0.38 8.11
CA ARG A 103 -2.86 0.69 7.51
C ARG A 103 -3.97 0.73 8.57
N SER A 104 -4.08 -0.29 9.42
CA SER A 104 -5.09 -0.35 10.48
C SER A 104 -4.96 0.81 11.48
N GLN A 105 -3.73 1.20 11.84
CA GLN A 105 -3.50 2.37 12.68
C GLN A 105 -3.90 3.68 12.00
N LEU A 106 -3.60 3.83 10.69
CA LEU A 106 -4.01 5.00 9.92
C LEU A 106 -5.54 5.08 9.79
N MET A 107 -6.22 3.95 9.59
CA MET A 107 -7.69 3.89 9.61
C MET A 107 -8.25 4.40 10.93
N LEU A 108 -7.78 3.87 12.06
CA LEU A 108 -8.27 4.27 13.38
C LEU A 108 -7.98 5.74 13.71
N ARG A 109 -6.81 6.25 13.32
CA ARG A 109 -6.34 7.59 13.73
C ARG A 109 -6.76 8.70 12.78
N TRP A 110 -7.11 8.39 11.55
CA TRP A 110 -7.40 9.39 10.51
C TRP A 110 -8.65 9.05 9.72
N PHE A 111 -8.63 8.02 8.88
CA PHE A 111 -9.69 7.79 7.89
C PHE A 111 -11.07 7.50 8.51
N ASN A 112 -11.14 6.81 9.65
CA ASN A 112 -12.42 6.52 10.34
C ASN A 112 -12.88 7.63 11.30
N THR A 113 -12.07 8.67 11.49
CA THR A 113 -12.39 9.72 12.47
C THR A 113 -13.38 10.75 11.91
N ASP A 114 -13.45 10.89 10.59
CA ASP A 114 -14.34 11.79 9.89
C ASP A 114 -14.46 11.32 8.42
N PRO A 115 -15.68 11.16 7.85
CA PRO A 115 -15.87 10.78 6.45
C PRO A 115 -15.16 11.67 5.41
N ASP A 116 -14.87 12.93 5.75
CA ASP A 116 -14.17 13.87 4.87
C ASP A 116 -12.63 13.69 4.90
N ARG A 117 -12.09 12.93 5.87
CA ARG A 117 -10.65 12.67 6.01
C ARG A 117 -10.18 11.55 5.10
N LYS A 118 -10.10 11.84 3.81
CA LYS A 118 -9.70 10.87 2.77
C LYS A 118 -8.27 11.00 2.28
N VAL A 119 -7.56 12.06 2.66
CA VAL A 119 -6.24 12.39 2.10
C VAL A 119 -5.15 12.26 3.16
N LEU A 120 -4.03 11.64 2.80
CA LEU A 120 -2.85 11.50 3.66
C LEU A 120 -1.55 11.63 2.85
N ALA A 121 -0.69 12.57 3.24
CA ALA A 121 0.65 12.70 2.66
C ALA A 121 1.66 11.77 3.35
N VAL A 122 2.57 11.19 2.57
CA VAL A 122 3.71 10.40 3.05
C VAL A 122 4.96 11.25 2.93
N VAL A 123 5.46 11.74 4.06
CA VAL A 123 6.54 12.74 4.10
C VAL A 123 7.75 12.21 4.83
N SER A 124 8.92 12.79 4.58
CA SER A 124 10.11 12.49 5.36
C SER A 124 11.19 13.56 5.17
N PRO A 125 12.07 13.77 6.15
CA PRO A 125 13.06 14.83 6.09
C PRO A 125 14.07 14.63 4.95
N GLY A 126 14.71 13.46 4.84
CA GLY A 126 15.83 13.22 3.91
C GLY A 126 15.48 12.42 2.66
N LYS A 127 16.32 12.44 1.63
CA LYS A 127 16.18 11.58 0.45
C LYS A 127 16.37 10.09 0.81
N LYS A 128 15.75 9.21 0.03
CA LYS A 128 15.93 7.74 0.10
C LYS A 128 15.57 7.12 1.46
N GLU A 129 14.59 7.71 2.17
CA GLU A 129 14.12 7.21 3.47
C GLU A 129 12.96 6.20 3.36
N GLY A 130 12.48 5.95 2.14
CA GLY A 130 11.43 4.95 1.87
C GLY A 130 10.02 5.51 1.73
N ARG A 131 9.83 6.82 1.53
CA ARG A 131 8.51 7.44 1.27
C ARG A 131 7.77 6.75 0.13
N SER A 132 8.39 6.67 -1.06
CA SER A 132 7.76 6.06 -2.22
C SER A 132 7.43 4.58 -2.01
N PHE A 133 8.33 3.84 -1.35
CA PHE A 133 8.09 2.45 -0.97
C PHE A 133 6.87 2.32 -0.05
N LEU A 134 6.81 3.13 1.02
CA LEU A 134 5.71 3.10 1.98
C LEU A 134 4.41 3.55 1.32
N ALA A 135 4.42 4.65 0.56
CA ALA A 135 3.24 5.18 -0.13
C ALA A 135 2.65 4.17 -1.12
N GLY A 136 3.50 3.55 -1.95
CA GLY A 136 3.08 2.53 -2.91
C GLY A 136 2.50 1.30 -2.22
N ASN A 137 3.20 0.75 -1.22
CA ASN A 137 2.72 -0.41 -0.50
C ASN A 137 1.48 -0.14 0.36
N LEU A 138 1.35 1.05 0.95
CA LEU A 138 0.13 1.46 1.65
C LEU A 138 -1.06 1.49 0.69
N ALA A 139 -0.88 2.08 -0.50
CA ALA A 139 -1.93 2.12 -1.50
C ALA A 139 -2.39 0.71 -1.91
N VAL A 140 -1.45 -0.25 -2.03
CA VAL A 140 -1.77 -1.66 -2.28
C VAL A 140 -2.59 -2.28 -1.14
N VAL A 141 -2.17 -2.14 0.13
CA VAL A 141 -2.90 -2.77 1.25
C VAL A 141 -4.25 -2.13 1.54
N PHE A 142 -4.46 -0.86 1.18
CA PHE A 142 -5.79 -0.23 1.21
C PHE A 142 -6.69 -0.79 0.11
N ALA A 143 -6.20 -0.85 -1.14
CA ALA A 143 -6.97 -1.42 -2.25
C ALA A 143 -7.33 -2.90 -2.03
N GLN A 144 -6.43 -3.69 -1.45
CA GLN A 144 -6.69 -5.08 -1.06
C GLN A 144 -7.80 -5.24 -0.01
N GLN A 145 -8.14 -4.18 0.73
CA GLN A 145 -9.26 -4.17 1.68
C GLN A 145 -10.59 -3.76 1.00
N GLY A 146 -10.57 -3.47 -0.30
CA GLY A 146 -11.73 -3.01 -1.06
C GLY A 146 -11.90 -1.49 -1.10
N GLU A 147 -11.00 -0.72 -0.50
CA GLU A 147 -11.04 0.74 -0.55
C GLU A 147 -10.70 1.24 -1.95
N ARG A 148 -11.52 2.15 -2.51
CA ARG A 148 -11.16 2.84 -3.75
C ARG A 148 -9.99 3.76 -3.44
N THR A 149 -8.80 3.38 -3.89
CA THR A 149 -7.55 4.00 -3.48
C THR A 149 -6.89 4.73 -4.64
N LEU A 150 -6.54 5.99 -4.43
CA LEU A 150 -5.72 6.78 -5.35
C LEU A 150 -4.34 7.03 -4.72
N LEU A 151 -3.29 6.70 -5.46
CA LEU A 151 -1.93 7.09 -5.15
C LEU A 151 -1.51 8.23 -6.08
N ILE A 152 -1.10 9.37 -5.50
CA ILE A 152 -0.60 10.53 -6.24
C ILE A 152 0.91 10.64 -6.02
N ASP A 153 1.68 10.64 -7.09
CA ASP A 153 3.11 10.95 -7.04
C ASP A 153 3.31 12.47 -7.17
N ALA A 154 3.52 13.14 -6.04
CA ALA A 154 3.76 14.59 -5.99
C ALA A 154 5.26 14.95 -5.96
N ASP A 155 6.16 13.99 -6.13
CA ASP A 155 7.57 14.28 -6.39
C ASP A 155 7.79 14.69 -7.86
N LEU A 156 7.41 15.93 -8.15
CA LEU A 156 7.59 16.55 -9.48
C LEU A 156 9.06 16.86 -9.80
N ARG A 157 10.01 16.57 -8.90
CA ARG A 157 11.46 16.81 -9.11
C ARG A 157 12.19 15.56 -9.57
N SER A 158 11.64 14.39 -9.27
CA SER A 158 12.19 13.12 -9.73
C SER A 158 11.99 12.95 -11.23
N ALA A 159 13.08 12.63 -11.95
CA ALA A 159 13.03 12.39 -13.40
C ALA A 159 12.10 11.22 -13.76
N ALA A 160 11.57 11.23 -14.99
CA ALA A 160 10.78 10.14 -15.54
C ALA A 160 11.57 8.81 -15.44
N GLY A 161 11.14 7.93 -14.53
CA GLY A 161 11.84 6.67 -14.21
C GLY A 161 12.14 6.46 -12.71
N GLY A 162 11.85 7.44 -11.85
CA GLY A 162 11.88 7.30 -10.39
C GLY A 162 10.49 7.12 -9.76
N GLY A 163 10.43 7.19 -8.43
CA GLY A 163 9.18 7.30 -7.66
C GLY A 163 8.16 6.20 -7.94
N GLN A 164 6.88 6.59 -8.02
CA GLN A 164 5.78 5.65 -8.26
C GLN A 164 5.75 5.14 -9.70
N GLN A 165 6.25 5.93 -10.65
CA GLN A 165 6.36 5.49 -12.04
C GLN A 165 7.23 4.24 -12.18
N LYS A 166 8.35 4.15 -11.44
CA LYS A 166 9.17 2.93 -11.39
C LYS A 166 8.45 1.77 -10.69
N LEU A 167 7.86 2.04 -9.53
CA LEU A 167 7.23 1.01 -8.69
C LEU A 167 6.07 0.32 -9.40
N PHE A 168 5.24 1.10 -10.10
CA PHE A 168 4.08 0.60 -10.82
C PHE A 168 4.35 0.33 -12.31
N ARG A 169 5.62 0.42 -12.75
CA ARG A 169 6.07 0.28 -14.15
C ARG A 169 5.21 1.06 -15.14
N LEU A 170 4.84 2.29 -14.77
CA LEU A 170 3.95 3.13 -15.58
C LEU A 170 4.69 3.66 -16.81
N GLY A 171 4.03 3.62 -17.96
CA GLY A 171 4.54 4.20 -19.20
C GLY A 171 4.72 5.72 -19.09
N LYS A 172 5.51 6.31 -19.99
CA LYS A 172 5.59 7.78 -20.12
C LYS A 172 4.19 8.31 -20.45
N SER A 173 3.62 9.06 -19.52
CA SER A 173 2.22 9.49 -19.57
C SER A 173 2.08 10.87 -18.94
N VAL A 174 1.01 11.56 -19.31
CA VAL A 174 0.59 12.78 -18.62
C VAL A 174 0.26 12.41 -17.17
N GLY A 175 0.71 13.23 -16.24
CA GLY A 175 0.54 13.00 -14.80
C GLY A 175 0.15 14.27 -14.07
N LEU A 176 0.41 14.31 -12.76
CA LEU A 176 0.09 15.41 -11.87
C LEU A 176 0.55 16.76 -12.42
N SER A 177 1.76 16.87 -12.97
CA SER A 177 2.25 18.14 -13.54
C SER A 177 1.39 18.66 -14.68
N GLY A 178 0.87 17.77 -15.54
CA GLY A 178 -0.06 18.11 -16.62
C GLY A 178 -1.42 18.54 -16.10
N VAL A 179 -1.91 17.85 -15.06
CA VAL A 179 -3.18 18.18 -14.39
C VAL A 179 -3.11 19.55 -13.72
N LEU A 180 -2.05 19.82 -12.95
CA LEU A 180 -1.85 21.12 -12.28
C LEU A 180 -1.58 22.27 -13.27
N ALA A 181 -1.10 21.95 -14.47
CA ALA A 181 -0.95 22.90 -15.56
C ALA A 181 -2.25 23.12 -16.37
N GLY A 182 -3.35 22.44 -16.02
CA GLY A 182 -4.65 22.55 -16.71
C GLY A 182 -4.67 21.89 -18.10
N ARG A 183 -3.74 20.97 -18.37
CA ARG A 183 -3.61 20.28 -19.67
C ARG A 183 -4.27 18.90 -19.71
N ALA A 184 -4.72 18.41 -18.55
CA ALA A 184 -5.40 17.14 -18.35
C ALA A 184 -6.24 17.17 -17.07
N GLY A 185 -7.15 16.22 -16.90
CA GLY A 185 -7.87 15.99 -15.65
C GLY A 185 -7.45 14.70 -14.94
N LEU A 186 -8.21 14.32 -13.91
CA LEU A 186 -7.96 13.13 -13.09
C LEU A 186 -8.11 11.81 -13.87
N GLU A 187 -8.74 11.83 -15.04
CA GLU A 187 -8.87 10.68 -15.95
C GLU A 187 -7.53 10.10 -16.43
N VAL A 188 -6.41 10.83 -16.29
CA VAL A 188 -5.07 10.30 -16.60
C VAL A 188 -4.50 9.39 -15.51
N ALA A 189 -5.17 9.29 -14.36
CA ALA A 189 -4.81 8.31 -13.33
C ALA A 189 -4.99 6.88 -13.90
N GLN A 190 -3.96 6.05 -13.77
CA GLN A 190 -3.90 4.72 -14.36
C GLN A 190 -4.36 3.67 -13.36
N LEU A 191 -5.33 2.84 -13.76
CA LEU A 191 -5.72 1.66 -12.99
C LEU A 191 -4.57 0.64 -12.97
N VAL A 192 -4.37 -0.03 -11.84
CA VAL A 192 -3.29 -1.01 -11.68
C VAL A 192 -3.80 -2.41 -11.99
N PRO A 193 -3.27 -3.10 -13.03
CA PRO A 193 -3.65 -4.47 -13.34
C PRO A 193 -3.43 -5.41 -12.14
N GLY A 194 -4.41 -6.28 -11.87
CA GLY A 194 -4.37 -7.24 -10.77
C GLY A 194 -4.57 -6.66 -9.36
N LEU A 195 -4.77 -5.34 -9.23
CA LEU A 195 -5.13 -4.66 -7.98
C LEU A 195 -6.40 -3.82 -8.19
N PRO A 196 -7.59 -4.46 -8.16
CA PRO A 196 -8.86 -3.75 -8.26
C PRO A 196 -8.97 -2.65 -7.22
N GLY A 197 -9.54 -1.51 -7.61
CA GLY A 197 -9.71 -0.36 -6.72
C GLY A 197 -8.48 0.53 -6.58
N LEU A 198 -7.32 0.16 -7.11
CA LEU A 198 -6.12 1.01 -7.10
C LEU A 198 -5.93 1.79 -8.40
N ALA A 199 -5.82 3.10 -8.28
CA ALA A 199 -5.38 4.01 -9.34
C ALA A 199 -4.10 4.75 -8.93
N VAL A 200 -3.23 5.02 -9.90
CA VAL A 200 -2.00 5.80 -9.69
C VAL A 200 -1.98 7.00 -10.63
N LEU A 201 -1.87 8.20 -10.07
CA LEU A 201 -1.57 9.43 -10.79
C LEU A 201 -0.05 9.66 -10.74
N PRO A 202 0.70 9.37 -11.82
CA PRO A 202 2.14 9.59 -11.84
C PRO A 202 2.47 11.09 -11.78
N ALA A 203 3.72 11.44 -11.46
CA ALA A 203 4.17 12.83 -11.43
C ALA A 203 4.04 13.52 -12.80
N GLY A 204 4.28 12.77 -13.88
CA GLY A 204 4.29 13.28 -15.26
C GLY A 204 5.64 13.87 -15.66
N ALA A 205 5.64 14.77 -16.65
CA ALA A 205 6.86 15.46 -17.07
C ALA A 205 7.37 16.40 -15.96
N VAL A 206 8.68 16.44 -15.74
CA VAL A 206 9.32 17.37 -14.78
C VAL A 206 9.08 18.81 -15.25
N PRO A 207 8.32 19.62 -14.49
CA PRO A 207 8.09 21.00 -14.85
C PRO A 207 9.30 21.88 -14.45
N PRO A 208 9.49 23.04 -15.09
CA PRO A 208 10.55 23.97 -14.70
C PRO A 208 10.30 24.61 -13.33
N ASN A 209 9.05 24.58 -12.84
CA ASN A 209 8.59 25.29 -11.65
C ASN A 209 7.68 24.39 -10.75
N PRO A 210 8.22 23.32 -10.13
CA PRO A 210 7.45 22.34 -9.35
C PRO A 210 6.67 22.95 -8.18
N GLN A 211 7.34 23.80 -7.40
CA GLN A 211 6.78 24.36 -6.17
C GLN A 211 5.60 25.30 -6.47
N GLU A 212 5.72 26.12 -7.51
CA GLU A 212 4.66 27.02 -7.96
C GLU A 212 3.45 26.25 -8.49
N LEU A 213 3.65 25.09 -9.13
CA LEU A 213 2.55 24.25 -9.58
C LEU A 213 1.79 23.62 -8.41
N LEU A 214 2.52 23.05 -7.44
CA LEU A 214 1.94 22.45 -6.25
C LEU A 214 1.21 23.50 -5.39
N GLY A 215 1.72 24.74 -5.35
CA GLY A 215 1.15 25.86 -4.60
C GLY A 215 -0.17 26.40 -5.13
N ARG A 216 -0.56 26.07 -6.36
CA ARG A 216 -1.77 26.61 -7.00
C ARG A 216 -3.07 26.09 -6.36
N PRO A 217 -4.16 26.86 -6.45
CA PRO A 217 -5.50 26.37 -6.09
C PRO A 217 -5.93 25.10 -6.82
N ALA A 218 -5.38 24.88 -8.02
CA ALA A 218 -5.64 23.69 -8.83
C ALA A 218 -5.34 22.38 -8.09
N PHE A 219 -4.34 22.35 -7.19
CA PHE A 219 -4.04 21.12 -6.45
C PHE A 219 -5.12 20.80 -5.41
N GLY A 220 -5.62 21.80 -4.68
CA GLY A 220 -6.76 21.61 -3.78
C GLY A 220 -8.03 21.22 -4.53
N ALA A 221 -8.27 21.79 -5.72
CA ALA A 221 -9.38 21.40 -6.57
C ALA A 221 -9.28 19.95 -7.04
N LEU A 222 -8.08 19.49 -7.42
CA LEU A 222 -7.82 18.08 -7.76
C LEU A 222 -8.13 17.16 -6.59
N LEU A 223 -7.65 17.47 -5.37
CA LEU A 223 -7.91 16.63 -4.19
C LEU A 223 -9.39 16.54 -3.87
N ARG A 224 -10.15 17.63 -4.01
CA ARG A 224 -11.61 17.62 -3.84
C ARG A 224 -12.31 16.71 -4.85
N ILE A 225 -11.96 16.82 -6.13
CA ILE A 225 -12.49 15.94 -7.19
C ILE A 225 -12.11 14.47 -6.93
N ALA A 226 -10.89 14.22 -6.46
CA ALA A 226 -10.46 12.88 -6.11
C ALA A 226 -11.25 12.31 -4.92
N SER A 227 -11.52 13.11 -3.89
CA SER A 227 -12.28 12.69 -2.70
C SER A 227 -13.73 12.29 -2.98
N GLU A 228 -14.29 12.71 -4.12
CA GLU A 228 -15.61 12.28 -4.60
C GLU A 228 -15.58 10.85 -5.18
N ARG A 229 -14.42 10.42 -5.70
CA ARG A 229 -14.25 9.16 -6.44
C ARG A 229 -13.52 8.06 -5.66
N PHE A 230 -12.70 8.46 -4.68
CA PHE A 230 -11.84 7.59 -3.90
C PHE A 230 -12.16 7.72 -2.42
N ASP A 231 -11.98 6.62 -1.69
CA ASP A 231 -12.16 6.54 -0.24
C ASP A 231 -10.85 6.85 0.48
N VAL A 232 -9.73 6.49 -0.14
CA VAL A 232 -8.37 6.72 0.37
C VAL A 232 -7.51 7.36 -0.72
N ILE A 233 -6.84 8.46 -0.39
CA ILE A 233 -5.91 9.18 -1.25
C ILE A 233 -4.56 9.29 -0.53
N ILE A 234 -3.57 8.58 -1.04
CA ILE A 234 -2.19 8.61 -0.53
C ILE A 234 -1.36 9.50 -1.46
N ILE A 235 -0.60 10.44 -0.90
CA ILE A 235 0.27 11.33 -1.67
C ILE A 235 1.73 11.07 -1.32
N ASP A 236 2.51 10.58 -2.28
CA ASP A 236 3.97 10.48 -2.16
C ASP A 236 4.61 11.86 -2.39
N THR A 237 5.56 12.26 -1.55
CA THR A 237 6.17 13.60 -1.59
C THR A 237 7.67 13.55 -1.86
N PRO A 238 8.27 14.65 -2.36
CA PRO A 238 9.72 14.80 -2.36
C PRO A 238 10.30 14.88 -0.93
N ALA A 239 11.62 14.96 -0.81
CA ALA A 239 12.30 15.13 0.49
C ALA A 239 12.10 16.53 1.07
N GLY A 240 11.73 16.60 2.36
CA GLY A 240 11.42 17.85 3.06
C GLY A 240 12.63 18.70 3.48
N SER A 241 13.84 18.16 3.41
CA SER A 241 15.08 18.87 3.74
C SER A 241 15.60 19.73 2.60
N GLU A 242 15.21 19.45 1.36
CA GLU A 242 15.76 20.12 0.18
C GLU A 242 14.83 21.21 -0.36
N TYR A 243 13.50 20.98 -0.26
CA TYR A 243 12.50 21.86 -0.84
C TYR A 243 11.26 21.94 0.06
N ALA A 244 10.51 23.03 -0.04
CA ALA A 244 9.26 23.23 0.70
C ALA A 244 8.08 22.43 0.12
N ASP A 245 8.27 21.78 -1.03
CA ASP A 245 7.26 21.01 -1.75
C ASP A 245 6.53 19.99 -0.85
N ALA A 246 7.26 19.26 0.00
CA ALA A 246 6.67 18.26 0.89
C ALA A 246 5.73 18.88 1.94
N GLU A 247 6.10 20.04 2.50
CA GLU A 247 5.29 20.78 3.47
C GLU A 247 4.04 21.34 2.80
N LEU A 248 4.21 21.87 1.58
CA LEU A 248 3.09 22.40 0.81
C LEU A 248 2.09 21.30 0.46
N VAL A 249 2.57 20.14 0.00
CA VAL A 249 1.71 18.98 -0.30
C VAL A 249 1.01 18.50 0.97
N ALA A 250 1.72 18.38 2.09
CA ALA A 250 1.13 17.96 3.35
C ALA A 250 0.09 18.96 3.88
N ALA A 251 0.32 20.26 3.74
CA ALA A 251 -0.65 21.30 4.11
C ALA A 251 -1.93 21.22 3.26
N ARG A 252 -1.80 20.90 1.96
CA ARG A 252 -2.95 20.65 1.08
C ARG A 252 -3.69 19.35 1.42
N ALA A 253 -2.98 18.33 1.86
CA ALA A 253 -3.56 17.07 2.32
C ALA A 253 -4.27 17.22 3.68
N GLY A 254 -3.84 18.17 4.52
CA GLY A 254 -4.33 18.36 5.88
C GLY A 254 -3.75 17.37 6.90
N ALA A 255 -3.19 16.24 6.45
CA ALA A 255 -2.54 15.26 7.30
C ALA A 255 -1.33 14.63 6.64
N ALA A 256 -0.40 14.15 7.48
CA ALA A 256 0.77 13.43 7.04
C ALA A 256 1.16 12.28 7.98
N VAL A 257 1.79 11.25 7.40
CA VAL A 257 2.58 10.25 8.11
C VAL A 257 4.06 10.47 7.82
N LEU A 258 4.88 10.54 8.86
CA LEU A 258 6.31 10.79 8.72
C LEU A 258 7.09 9.49 8.63
N VAL A 259 7.95 9.37 7.62
CA VAL A 259 8.88 8.25 7.49
C VAL A 259 10.23 8.66 8.06
N ALA A 260 10.92 7.74 8.74
CA ALA A 260 12.31 7.90 9.13
C ALA A 260 13.05 6.62 8.79
N LYS A 261 14.27 6.71 8.28
CA LYS A 261 15.11 5.56 7.99
C LYS A 261 15.99 5.20 9.17
N GLN A 262 15.90 3.94 9.59
CA GLN A 262 16.67 3.40 10.70
C GLN A 262 18.17 3.61 10.47
N ASN A 263 18.88 4.04 11.51
CA ASN A 263 20.32 4.30 11.50
C ASN A 263 20.81 5.34 10.47
N GLN A 264 19.91 6.10 9.82
CA GLN A 264 20.27 7.12 8.83
C GLN A 264 19.63 8.46 9.14
N THR A 265 18.31 8.50 9.38
CA THR A 265 17.60 9.73 9.66
C THR A 265 17.93 10.23 11.06
N LYS A 266 18.41 11.48 11.17
CA LYS A 266 18.79 12.08 12.46
C LYS A 266 17.56 12.56 13.22
N LEU A 267 17.45 12.21 14.50
CA LEU A 267 16.33 12.61 15.35
C LEU A 267 16.08 14.14 15.37
N PRO A 268 17.11 15.02 15.47
CA PRO A 268 16.88 16.47 15.39
C PRO A 268 16.26 16.93 14.06
N GLN A 269 16.65 16.32 12.93
CA GLN A 269 16.11 16.66 11.61
C GLN A 269 14.64 16.23 11.51
N THR A 270 14.31 15.04 12.01
CA THR A 270 12.92 14.57 12.10
C THR A 270 12.06 15.48 12.97
N ALA A 271 12.55 15.85 14.15
CA ALA A 271 11.81 16.72 15.08
C ALA A 271 11.58 18.11 14.50
N GLN A 272 12.59 18.70 13.84
CA GLN A 272 12.45 19.99 13.17
C GLN A 272 11.44 19.93 12.02
N PHE A 273 11.48 18.87 11.20
CA PHE A 273 10.54 18.71 10.10
C PHE A 273 9.10 18.48 10.58
N ALA A 274 8.92 17.64 11.60
CA ALA A 274 7.62 17.45 12.24
C ALA A 274 7.04 18.77 12.76
N ARG A 275 7.86 19.61 13.40
CA ARG A 275 7.44 20.93 13.88
C ARG A 275 6.98 21.84 12.74
N ARG A 276 7.75 21.94 11.64
CA ARG A 276 7.36 22.75 10.46
C ARG A 276 6.02 22.33 9.87
N LEU A 277 5.76 21.01 9.81
CA LEU A 277 4.48 20.48 9.35
C LEU A 277 3.34 20.90 10.28
N GLN A 278 3.52 20.75 11.60
CA GLN A 278 2.52 21.14 12.60
C GLN A 278 2.25 22.65 12.60
N ASP A 279 3.30 23.47 12.49
CA ASP A 279 3.19 24.93 12.37
C ASP A 279 2.42 25.35 11.11
N SER A 280 2.42 24.51 10.07
CA SER A 280 1.65 24.68 8.83
C SER A 280 0.22 24.12 8.91
N GLY A 281 -0.24 23.72 10.09
CA GLY A 281 -1.58 23.17 10.31
C GLY A 281 -1.76 21.70 9.88
N VAL A 282 -0.67 20.98 9.59
CA VAL A 282 -0.74 19.57 9.20
C VAL A 282 -0.97 18.69 10.44
N ALA A 283 -1.99 17.85 10.39
CA ALA A 283 -2.20 16.80 11.37
C ALA A 283 -1.18 15.67 11.17
N LEU A 284 -0.21 15.56 12.08
CA LEU A 284 0.77 14.47 12.05
C LEU A 284 0.15 13.21 12.67
N VAL A 285 -0.29 12.27 11.83
CA VAL A 285 -1.06 11.07 12.24
C VAL A 285 -0.17 10.05 12.97
N GLY A 286 1.12 10.04 12.63
CA GLY A 286 2.12 9.18 13.26
C GLY A 286 3.43 9.18 12.49
N SER A 287 4.29 8.22 12.84
CA SER A 287 5.56 7.99 12.16
C SER A 287 5.79 6.49 11.89
N VAL A 288 6.57 6.21 10.86
CA VAL A 288 7.00 4.88 10.45
C VAL A 288 8.52 4.85 10.40
N LEU A 289 9.11 3.92 11.13
CA LEU A 289 10.54 3.62 11.03
C LEU A 289 10.74 2.57 9.92
N ASN A 290 11.46 2.95 8.87
CA ASN A 290 11.76 2.10 7.73
C ASN A 290 13.21 1.62 7.78
N GLU A 291 13.43 0.35 7.46
CA GLU A 291 14.76 -0.28 7.39
C GLU A 291 15.28 -0.39 5.96
N SER A 292 14.40 -0.22 4.96
CA SER A 292 14.69 -0.39 3.52
C SER A 292 15.42 0.81 2.91
#